data_AF-A0A651H2Y1-F1
#
_entry.id   AF-A0A651H2Y1-F1
#
_cell.length_a   1.000
_cell.length_b   1.000
_cell.length_c   1.000
_cell.angle_alpha   90.00
_cell.angle_beta   90.00
_cell.angle_gamma   90.00
#
_symmetry.space_group_name_H-M   'P 1'
#
loop_
_entity.id
_entity.type
_entity.pdbx_description
1 polymer ?
#
loop_
_entity_poly.entity_id
_entity_poly.type
_entity_poly.pdbx_seq_one_letter_code
_entity_poly.pdbx_strand_id
1 'polypeptide(L)'
;MPGVDWIWTGGLAAVGILSLALGGINKLTLVTGPFFIVASICSILRQTGNLELDREVPILTIVLGCLLLLVQFINLPTPELLKPEQDQN
;
A
#
# COMPACT_ATOMS: atom_id res chain seq x y z
N MET A 1 1.48 -22.04 -9.13
CA MET A 1 0.97 -22.86 -8.02
C MET A 1 -0.54 -22.95 -8.15
N PRO A 2 -1.12 -24.15 -8.33
CA PRO A 2 -2.57 -24.33 -8.40
C PRO A 2 -3.16 -24.05 -7.00
N GLY A 3 -4.12 -23.13 -6.90
CA GLY A 3 -4.72 -22.70 -5.63
C GLY A 3 -4.43 -21.25 -5.23
N VAL A 4 -3.54 -20.56 -5.94
CA VAL A 4 -3.33 -19.11 -5.79
C VAL A 4 -4.10 -18.36 -6.87
N ASP A 5 -4.99 -17.45 -6.48
CA ASP A 5 -5.64 -16.46 -7.33
C ASP A 5 -4.64 -15.37 -7.71
N TRP A 6 -3.85 -15.67 -8.74
CA TRP A 6 -2.83 -14.77 -9.32
C TRP A 6 -3.41 -13.45 -9.81
N ILE A 7 -4.69 -13.41 -10.17
CA ILE A 7 -5.39 -12.17 -10.52
C ILE A 7 -5.47 -11.25 -9.30
N TRP A 8 -5.75 -11.80 -8.11
CA TRP A 8 -5.89 -11.02 -6.89
C TRP A 8 -4.53 -10.57 -6.34
N THR A 9 -3.59 -11.51 -6.17
CA THR A 9 -2.24 -11.22 -5.66
C THR A 9 -1.43 -10.38 -6.65
N GLY A 10 -1.54 -10.70 -7.95
CA GLY A 10 -0.94 -9.91 -9.02
C GLY A 10 -1.55 -8.52 -9.11
N GLY A 11 -2.87 -8.37 -8.95
CA GLY A 11 -3.54 -7.08 -8.92
C GLY A 11 -3.04 -6.18 -7.77
N LEU A 12 -2.94 -6.74 -6.56
CA LEU A 12 -2.38 -6.03 -5.39
C LEU A 12 -0.94 -5.57 -5.64
N ALA A 13 -0.08 -6.46 -6.16
CA ALA A 13 1.30 -6.11 -6.48
C ALA A 13 1.39 -5.05 -7.58
N ALA A 14 0.60 -5.19 -8.64
CA ALA A 14 0.55 -4.25 -9.76
C ALA A 14 0.09 -2.86 -9.29
N VAL A 15 -0.95 -2.77 -8.45
CA VAL A 15 -1.41 -1.48 -7.89
C VAL A 15 -0.33 -0.86 -6.99
N GLY A 16 0.38 -1.65 -6.18
CA GLY A 16 1.49 -1.16 -5.37
C GLY A 16 2.63 -0.60 -6.21
N ILE A 17 3.05 -1.34 -7.24
CA ILE A 17 4.10 -0.90 -8.19
C ILE A 17 3.65 0.33 -8.96
N LEU A 18 2.41 0.35 -9.46
CA LEU A 18 1.87 1.45 -10.24
C LEU A 18 1.73 2.72 -9.40
N SER A 19 1.34 2.59 -8.13
CA SER A 19 1.29 3.71 -7.19
C SER A 19 2.66 4.35 -7.02
N LEU A 20 3.72 3.53 -6.87
CA LEU A 20 5.10 4.00 -6.80
C LEU A 20 5.59 4.62 -8.11
N ALA A 21 5.26 4.01 -9.25
CA ALA A 21 5.72 4.44 -10.56
C ALA A 21 5.06 5.75 -11.03
N LEU A 22 3.75 5.92 -10.78
CA LEU A 22 2.99 7.09 -11.24
C LEU A 22 2.91 8.21 -10.21
N GLY A 23 2.89 7.90 -8.91
CA GLY A 23 2.61 8.89 -7.86
C GLY A 23 3.82 9.73 -7.41
N GLY A 24 5.04 9.37 -7.85
CA GLY A 24 6.27 10.04 -7.44
C GLY A 24 6.62 9.86 -5.96
N ILE A 25 7.66 10.55 -5.48
CA ILE A 25 8.08 10.52 -4.06
C ILE A 25 7.20 11.46 -3.24
N ASN A 26 5.97 11.02 -2.96
CA ASN A 26 4.98 11.73 -2.15
C ASN A 26 4.56 10.90 -0.94
N LYS A 27 4.10 11.58 0.13
CA LYS A 27 3.60 10.94 1.37
C LYS A 27 2.63 9.79 1.09
N LEU A 28 1.66 10.02 0.20
CA LEU A 28 0.60 9.06 -0.14
C LEU A 28 1.17 7.82 -0.83
N THR A 29 2.02 8.02 -1.83
CA THR A 29 2.68 6.95 -2.60
C THR A 29 3.62 6.11 -1.76
N LEU A 30 4.30 6.72 -0.78
CA LEU A 30 5.18 6.01 0.15
C LEU A 30 4.39 5.11 1.14
N VAL A 31 3.12 5.43 1.40
CA VAL A 31 2.23 4.54 2.18
C VAL A 31 1.60 3.49 1.27
N THR A 32 0.93 3.91 0.19
CA THR A 32 0.11 2.99 -0.62
C THR A 32 0.96 1.96 -1.34
N GLY A 33 2.11 2.34 -1.88
CA GLY A 33 3.00 1.43 -2.61
C GLY A 33 3.44 0.21 -1.78
N PRO A 34 4.20 0.41 -0.68
CA PRO A 34 4.67 -0.68 0.16
C PRO A 34 3.51 -1.44 0.82
N PHE A 35 2.44 -0.74 1.22
CA PHE A 35 1.26 -1.39 1.79
C PHE A 35 0.63 -2.41 0.84
N PHE A 36 0.43 -2.05 -0.43
CA PHE A 36 -0.15 -2.95 -1.43
C PHE A 36 0.77 -4.14 -1.76
N ILE A 37 2.10 -3.95 -1.71
CA ILE A 37 3.04 -5.06 -1.85
C ILE A 37 2.95 -6.02 -0.65
N VAL A 38 2.91 -5.50 0.58
CA VAL A 38 2.74 -6.34 1.78
C VAL A 38 1.39 -7.06 1.75
N ALA A 39 0.32 -6.40 1.31
CA ALA A 39 -0.99 -7.01 1.11
C ALA A 39 -0.96 -8.14 0.05
N SER A 40 -0.19 -7.99 -1.03
CA SER A 40 0.03 -9.06 -2.00
C SER A 40 0.71 -10.27 -1.34
N ILE A 41 1.76 -10.07 -0.54
CA ILE A 41 2.45 -11.14 0.18
C ILE A 41 1.51 -11.83 1.18
N CYS A 42 0.77 -11.04 1.99
CA CYS A 42 -0.21 -11.56 2.93
C CYS A 42 -1.28 -12.40 2.23
N SER A 43 -1.74 -11.95 1.06
CA SER A 43 -2.72 -12.68 0.27
C SER A 43 -2.18 -14.01 -0.26
N ILE A 44 -0.90 -14.10 -0.66
CA ILE A 44 -0.29 -15.40 -1.01
C ILE A 44 -0.21 -16.30 0.23
N LEU A 45 0.16 -15.74 1.38
CA LEU A 45 0.32 -16.48 2.63
C LEU A 45 -1.02 -17.01 3.16
N ARG A 46 -2.11 -16.27 2.96
CA ARG A 46 -3.48 -16.73 3.20
C ARG A 46 -3.88 -17.86 2.27
N GLN A 47 -3.68 -17.68 0.96
CA GLN A 47 -4.10 -18.68 -0.04
C GLN A 47 -3.30 -20.00 0.06
N THR A 48 -2.09 -19.95 0.62
CA THR A 48 -1.26 -21.13 0.90
C THR A 48 -1.59 -21.78 2.27
N GLY A 49 -2.60 -21.30 2.98
CA GLY A 49 -3.05 -21.89 4.25
C GLY A 49 -2.13 -21.60 5.45
N ASN A 50 -1.14 -20.73 5.29
CA ASN A 50 -0.22 -20.34 6.38
C ASN A 50 -0.78 -19.22 7.25
N LEU A 51 -1.86 -18.54 6.82
CA LEU A 51 -2.42 -17.39 7.51
C LEU A 51 -3.95 -17.40 7.44
N GLU A 52 -4.62 -17.28 8.58
CA GLU A 52 -6.07 -17.06 8.66
C GLU A 52 -6.41 -15.57 8.49
N LEU A 53 -7.60 -15.29 7.94
CA LEU A 53 -8.11 -13.92 7.75
C LEU A 53 -8.12 -13.12 9.06
N ASP A 54 -8.42 -13.79 10.17
CA ASP A 54 -8.45 -13.19 11.52
C ASP A 54 -7.08 -12.63 11.94
N ARG A 55 -5.99 -13.17 11.37
CA ARG A 55 -4.62 -12.71 11.61
C ARG A 55 -4.12 -11.75 10.53
N GLU A 56 -4.57 -11.92 9.29
CA GLU A 56 -4.21 -11.06 8.15
C GLU A 56 -4.62 -9.60 8.40
N VAL A 57 -5.86 -9.36 8.80
CA VAL A 57 -6.40 -8.01 9.03
C VAL A 57 -5.61 -7.22 10.08
N PRO A 58 -5.32 -7.75 11.29
CA PRO A 58 -4.52 -7.02 12.27
C PRO A 58 -3.07 -6.80 11.82
N ILE A 59 -2.44 -7.75 11.12
CA ILE A 59 -1.08 -7.57 10.58
C ILE A 59 -1.07 -6.40 9.57
N LEU A 60 -2.00 -6.38 8.63
CA LEU A 60 -2.10 -5.30 7.65
C LEU A 60 -2.38 -3.95 8.32
N THR A 61 -3.21 -3.94 9.36
CA THR A 61 -3.53 -2.73 10.14
C THR A 61 -2.29 -2.17 10.84
N ILE A 62 -1.48 -3.04 11.48
CA ILE A 62 -0.24 -2.64 12.14
C ILE A 62 0.77 -2.11 11.11
N VAL A 63 0.93 -2.80 9.98
CA VAL A 63 1.81 -2.36 8.89
C VAL A 63 1.38 -0.99 8.37
N LEU A 64 0.08 -0.80 8.12
CA LEU A 64 -0.46 0.48 7.69
C LEU A 64 -0.18 1.59 8.70
N GLY A 65 -0.41 1.33 9.99
CA GLY A 65 -0.12 2.27 11.07
C GLY A 65 1.36 2.66 11.14
N CYS A 66 2.27 1.68 11.05
CA CYS A 66 3.71 1.92 11.02
C CYS A 66 4.12 2.76 9.79
N LEU A 67 3.53 2.49 8.63
CA LEU A 67 3.81 3.23 7.40
C LEU A 67 3.31 4.68 7.48
N LEU A 68 2.12 4.89 8.03
CA LEU A 68 1.57 6.22 8.29
C LEU A 68 2.44 7.00 9.28
N LEU A 69 2.91 6.36 10.36
CA LEU A 69 3.83 6.96 11.31
C LEU A 69 5.17 7.34 10.66
N LEU A 70 5.73 6.46 9.82
CA LEU A 70 6.93 6.74 9.04
C LEU A 70 6.74 7.98 8.17
N VAL A 71 5.61 8.10 7.49
CA VAL A 71 5.29 9.23 6.62
C VAL A 71 5.03 10.52 7.40
N GLN A 72 4.62 10.44 8.66
CA GLN A 72 4.56 11.59 9.56
C GLN A 72 5.96 12.05 9.98
N PHE A 73 6.87 11.11 10.24
CA PHE A 73 8.26 11.41 10.58
C PHE A 73 9.07 11.95 9.39
N ILE A 74 8.86 11.39 8.20
CA ILE A 74 9.52 11.89 7.01
C ILE A 74 8.74 13.12 6.52
N ASN A 75 9.40 14.28 6.55
CA ASN A 75 8.88 15.54 6.03
C ASN A 75 8.95 15.55 4.49
N LEU A 76 8.21 14.63 3.87
CA LEU A 76 8.06 14.53 2.42
C LEU A 76 7.14 15.64 1.91
N PRO A 77 7.36 16.14 0.68
CA PRO A 77 6.44 17.06 0.04
C PRO A 77 5.03 16.44 0.00
N THR A 78 4.04 17.27 0.30
CA THR A 78 2.63 16.91 0.12
C THR A 78 2.35 16.77 -1.37
N PRO A 79 1.60 15.72 -1.79
CA PRO A 79 1.28 15.53 -3.19
C PRO A 79 0.61 16.77 -3.77
N GLU A 80 1.02 17.18 -4.98
CA GLU A 80 0.47 18.34 -5.70
C GLU A 80 -1.06 18.29 -5.83
N LEU A 81 -1.64 17.08 -5.83
CA LEU A 81 -3.08 16.82 -5.88
C LEU A 81 -3.88 17.34 -4.65
N LEU A 82 -3.20 17.57 -3.52
CA LEU A 82 -3.78 18.17 -2.31
C LEU A 82 -3.37 19.64 -2.14
N LYS A 83 -2.60 20.21 -3.08
CA LYS A 83 -2.32 21.63 -3.07
C LYS A 83 -3.66 22.33 -3.41
N PRO A 84 -4.27 23.09 -2.48
CA PRO A 84 -5.47 23.83 -2.82
C PRO A 84 -5.08 24.74 -4.00
N GLU A 85 -5.87 24.73 -5.08
CA GLU A 85 -5.75 25.76 -6.09
C GLU A 85 -5.83 27.09 -5.36
N GLN A 86 -4.72 27.82 -5.29
CA GLN A 86 -4.75 29.18 -4.81
C GLN A 86 -5.63 29.93 -5.82
N ASP A 87 -6.88 30.17 -5.42
CA ASP A 87 -7.76 31.17 -6.03
C ASP A 87 -6.92 32.43 -6.28
N GLN A 88 -6.52 32.60 -7.54
CA GLN A 88 -5.90 33.83 -8.00
C GLN A 88 -6.99 34.89 -8.06
N ASN A 89 -7.03 35.75 -7.03
CA ASN A 89 -7.78 37.00 -7.05
C ASN A 89 -6.86 38.16 -6.65
#